data_AF-A0A974B190-F1
#
_entry.id   AF-A0A974B190-F1
#
_cell.length_a   1.000
_cell.length_b   1.000
_cell.length_c   1.000
_cell.angle_alpha   90.00
_cell.angle_beta   90.00
_cell.angle_gamma   90.00
#
_symmetry.space_group_name_H-M   'P 1'
#
loop_
_entity.id
_entity.type
_entity.pdbx_description
1 polymer ?
#
loop_
_entity_poly.entity_id
_entity_poly.type
_entity_poly.pdbx_seq_one_letter_code
_entity_poly.pdbx_strand_id
1 'polypeptide(L)'
;MSYADLDELKGRLDWDLDPDELRIAAGALEDASDLAATYGREWPEETVPRLVRTLVLKAAARYLRNPNGYTQSRAGDETLAWSDAHGRDAGSVYFTRDEIRLLEDLAGRKRGIYSAAVSAWGTKLPARDAAGYVPVDYNGDPFPLFGDEVSPW
;
A
#
# COMPACT_ATOMS: atom_id res chain seq x y z
N MET A 1 -10.81 4.22 14.80
CA MET A 1 -11.67 5.09 13.97
C MET A 1 -11.86 4.39 12.64
N SER A 2 -13.10 4.21 12.17
CA SER A 2 -13.36 3.38 10.99
C SER A 2 -13.54 4.22 9.71
N TYR A 3 -12.87 3.80 8.64
CA TYR A 3 -13.01 4.42 7.32
C TYR A 3 -14.32 4.09 6.61
N ALA A 4 -15.09 3.14 7.10
CA ALA A 4 -16.34 2.68 6.52
C ALA A 4 -17.41 2.48 7.60
N ASP A 5 -18.68 2.58 7.20
CA ASP A 5 -19.82 2.50 8.11
C ASP A 5 -20.34 1.07 8.30
N LEU A 6 -20.95 0.83 9.46
CA LEU A 6 -21.52 -0.48 9.79
C LEU A 6 -22.67 -0.88 8.85
N ASP A 7 -23.47 0.09 8.39
CA ASP A 7 -24.57 -0.19 7.48
C ASP A 7 -24.08 -0.56 6.06
N GLU A 8 -22.94 0.01 5.62
CA GLU A 8 -22.28 -0.42 4.38
C GLU A 8 -21.76 -1.85 4.48
N LEU A 9 -21.31 -2.27 5.68
CA LEU A 9 -20.87 -3.64 5.93
C LEU A 9 -22.04 -4.61 5.94
N LYS A 10 -23.15 -4.30 6.62
CA LYS A 10 -24.37 -5.11 6.62
C LYS A 10 -24.87 -5.37 5.21
N GLY A 11 -24.87 -4.35 4.35
CA GLY A 11 -25.29 -4.50 2.95
C GLY A 11 -24.43 -5.46 2.09
N ARG A 12 -23.29 -5.94 2.61
CA ARG A 12 -22.41 -6.91 1.93
C ARG A 12 -22.52 -8.33 2.49
N LEU A 13 -23.21 -8.50 3.61
CA LEU A 13 -23.43 -9.80 4.23
C LEU A 13 -24.75 -10.38 3.73
N ASP A 14 -24.80 -11.70 3.66
CA ASP A 14 -25.97 -12.48 3.27
C ASP A 14 -26.85 -12.87 4.48
N TRP A 15 -26.49 -12.42 5.68
CA TRP A 15 -27.25 -12.60 6.91
C TRP A 15 -27.33 -11.31 7.74
N ASP A 16 -28.33 -11.26 8.61
CA ASP A 16 -28.49 -10.18 9.59
C ASP A 16 -27.60 -10.44 10.81
N LEU A 17 -26.87 -9.42 11.23
CA LEU A 17 -25.98 -9.49 12.39
C LEU A 17 -26.76 -9.38 13.69
N ASP A 18 -26.48 -10.29 14.63
CA ASP A 18 -26.97 -10.18 16.01
C ASP A 18 -26.23 -9.07 16.81
N PRO A 19 -26.70 -8.69 18.01
CA PRO A 19 -26.06 -7.64 18.80
C PRO A 19 -24.57 -7.88 19.15
N ASP A 20 -24.17 -9.13 19.36
CA ASP A 20 -22.78 -9.46 19.66
C ASP A 20 -21.92 -9.41 18.39
N GLU A 21 -22.45 -9.89 17.27
CA GLU A 21 -21.84 -9.79 15.96
C GLU A 21 -21.71 -8.33 15.50
N LEU A 22 -22.67 -7.46 15.82
CA LEU A 22 -22.56 -6.02 15.55
C LEU A 22 -21.39 -5.38 16.30
N ARG A 23 -21.16 -5.78 17.56
CA ARG A 23 -20.02 -5.33 18.35
C ARG A 23 -18.70 -5.82 17.75
N ILE A 24 -18.67 -7.08 17.31
CA ILE A 24 -17.50 -7.67 16.64
C ILE A 24 -17.23 -6.98 15.30
N ALA A 25 -18.27 -6.70 14.53
CA ALA A 25 -18.21 -6.03 13.23
C ALA A 25 -17.64 -4.61 13.36
N ALA A 26 -18.05 -3.86 14.38
CA ALA A 26 -17.49 -2.54 14.68
C ALA A 26 -15.99 -2.61 14.95
N GLY A 27 -15.53 -3.54 15.81
CA GLY A 27 -14.11 -3.75 16.07
C GLY A 27 -13.34 -4.16 14.81
N ALA A 28 -13.92 -5.04 14.00
CA ALA A 28 -13.29 -5.47 12.75
C ALA A 28 -13.13 -4.33 11.73
N LEU A 29 -14.05 -3.37 11.70
CA LEU A 29 -13.96 -2.17 10.85
C LEU A 29 -12.85 -1.22 11.33
N GLU A 30 -12.69 -1.06 12.64
CA GLU A 30 -11.57 -0.29 13.22
C GLU A 30 -10.24 -0.95 12.90
N ASP A 31 -10.08 -2.25 13.18
CA ASP A 31 -8.86 -3.00 12.89
C ASP A 31 -8.51 -2.96 11.39
N ALA A 32 -9.51 -3.12 10.51
CA ALA A 32 -9.31 -3.03 9.07
C ALA A 32 -8.85 -1.63 8.62
N SER A 33 -9.34 -0.58 9.28
CA SER A 33 -8.98 0.80 8.96
C SER A 33 -7.57 1.12 9.42
N ASP A 34 -7.17 0.66 10.60
CA ASP A 34 -5.82 0.80 11.13
C ASP A 34 -4.81 0.05 10.26
N LEU A 35 -5.16 -1.16 9.80
CA LEU A 35 -4.35 -1.90 8.83
C LEU A 35 -4.25 -1.16 7.49
N ALA A 36 -5.33 -0.55 7.01
CA ALA A 36 -5.32 0.20 5.76
C ALA A 36 -4.40 1.43 5.86
N ALA A 37 -4.43 2.13 7.01
CA ALA A 37 -3.52 3.24 7.30
C ALA A 37 -2.05 2.79 7.37
N THR A 38 -1.81 1.59 7.94
CA THR A 38 -0.47 1.01 8.09
C THR A 38 0.18 0.67 6.75
N TYR A 39 -0.55 -0.01 5.86
CA TYR A 39 -0.03 -0.39 4.55
C TYR A 39 -0.03 0.79 3.57
N GLY A 40 -1.02 1.66 3.66
CA GLY A 40 -1.12 2.86 2.84
C GLY A 40 -0.59 4.11 3.54
N ARG A 41 -1.52 5.04 3.77
CA ARG A 41 -1.32 6.29 4.50
C ARG A 41 -2.55 6.57 5.34
N GLU A 42 -2.44 7.51 6.27
CA GLU A 42 -3.63 8.04 6.93
C GLU A 42 -4.44 8.91 5.96
N TRP A 43 -5.74 8.63 5.89
CA TRP A 43 -6.73 9.42 5.17
C TRP A 43 -7.74 10.04 6.14
N PRO A 44 -8.14 11.32 5.95
CA PRO A 44 -9.24 11.90 6.70
C PRO A 44 -10.55 11.19 6.36
N GLU A 45 -11.38 10.90 7.37
CA GLU A 45 -12.63 10.11 7.25
C GLU A 45 -13.58 10.65 6.16
N GLU A 46 -13.74 11.97 6.12
CA GLU A 46 -14.59 12.66 5.14
C GLU A 46 -14.09 12.49 3.70
N THR A 47 -12.79 12.21 3.51
CA THR A 47 -12.12 12.21 2.21
C THR A 47 -11.49 10.86 1.84
N VAL A 48 -11.83 9.79 2.57
CA VAL A 48 -11.29 8.46 2.28
C VAL A 48 -11.70 8.05 0.86
N PRO A 49 -10.73 7.69 -0.01
CA PRO A 49 -11.02 7.21 -1.35
C PRO A 49 -11.96 6.00 -1.32
N ARG A 50 -12.94 5.98 -2.23
CA ARG A 50 -13.95 4.90 -2.33
C ARG A 50 -13.34 3.50 -2.37
N LEU A 51 -12.20 3.35 -3.03
CA LEU A 51 -11.50 2.08 -3.15
C LEU A 51 -10.92 1.60 -1.81
N VAL A 52 -10.33 2.49 -1.01
CA VAL A 52 -9.87 2.17 0.35
C VAL A 52 -11.03 1.71 1.22
N ARG A 53 -12.15 2.46 1.19
CA ARG A 53 -13.41 2.06 1.85
C ARG A 53 -13.85 0.65 1.46
N THR A 54 -13.79 0.35 0.17
CA THR A 54 -14.19 -0.95 -0.37
C THR A 54 -13.29 -2.08 0.12
N LEU A 55 -11.99 -1.84 0.24
CA LEU A 55 -11.02 -2.80 0.77
C LEU A 55 -11.27 -3.06 2.26
N VAL A 56 -11.44 -2.02 3.08
CA VAL A 56 -11.76 -2.12 4.51
C VAL A 56 -13.01 -2.97 4.72
N LEU A 57 -14.10 -2.65 4.02
CA LEU A 57 -15.35 -3.41 4.06
C LEU A 57 -15.17 -4.88 3.63
N LYS A 58 -14.31 -5.15 2.64
CA LYS A 58 -14.04 -6.51 2.16
C LYS A 58 -13.24 -7.32 3.20
N ALA A 59 -12.26 -6.71 3.85
CA ALA A 59 -11.49 -7.34 4.92
C ALA A 59 -12.37 -7.64 6.14
N ALA A 60 -13.20 -6.69 6.57
CA ALA A 60 -14.14 -6.89 7.68
C ALA A 60 -15.18 -7.99 7.37
N ALA A 61 -15.78 -7.98 6.17
CA ALA A 61 -16.73 -9.02 5.75
C ALA A 61 -16.08 -10.41 5.68
N ARG A 62 -14.81 -10.48 5.24
CA ARG A 62 -14.04 -11.73 5.22
C ARG A 62 -13.81 -12.28 6.63
N TYR A 63 -13.47 -11.42 7.57
CA TYR A 63 -13.29 -11.79 8.97
C TYR A 63 -14.59 -12.30 9.61
N LEU A 64 -15.72 -11.61 9.40
CA LEU A 64 -17.02 -12.03 9.95
C LEU A 64 -17.50 -13.39 9.43
N ARG A 65 -17.09 -13.80 8.22
CA ARG A 65 -17.40 -15.15 7.69
C ARG A 65 -16.60 -16.26 8.36
N ASN A 66 -15.46 -15.94 8.99
CA ASN A 66 -14.61 -16.92 9.66
C ASN A 66 -13.85 -16.29 10.85
N PRO A 67 -14.57 -15.86 11.90
CA PRO A 67 -13.94 -15.17 13.03
C PRO A 67 -13.06 -16.13 13.85
N ASN A 68 -13.38 -17.41 13.85
CA ASN A 68 -12.62 -18.45 14.57
C ASN A 68 -11.36 -18.92 13.83
N GLY A 69 -11.15 -18.47 12.59
CA GLY A 69 -9.95 -18.82 11.83
C GLY A 69 -9.83 -20.29 11.42
N TYR A 70 -10.96 -20.94 11.13
CA TYR A 70 -10.93 -22.31 10.63
C TYR A 70 -10.25 -22.37 9.25
N THR A 71 -9.24 -23.22 9.11
CA THR A 71 -8.58 -23.50 7.84
C THR A 71 -9.26 -24.66 7.11
N GLN A 72 -9.84 -25.58 7.88
CA GLN A 72 -10.64 -26.70 7.40
C GLN A 72 -11.75 -26.99 8.42
N SER A 73 -12.97 -27.19 7.94
CA SER A 73 -14.08 -27.69 8.72
C SER A 73 -14.57 -28.99 8.11
N ARG A 74 -14.76 -30.01 8.95
CA ARG A 74 -15.32 -31.30 8.55
C ARG A 74 -16.60 -31.56 9.32
N ALA A 75 -17.68 -31.76 8.58
CA ALA A 75 -18.98 -32.15 9.13
C ALA A 75 -19.43 -33.44 8.44
N GLY A 76 -19.10 -34.59 9.03
CA GLY A 76 -19.38 -35.90 8.43
C GLY A 76 -18.64 -36.07 7.10
N ASP A 77 -19.41 -36.14 6.00
CA ASP A 77 -18.91 -36.30 4.63
C ASP A 77 -18.59 -34.97 3.91
N GLU A 78 -18.98 -33.81 4.47
CA GLU A 78 -18.66 -32.51 3.90
C GLU A 78 -17.33 -31.99 4.45
N THR A 79 -16.41 -31.68 3.54
CA THR A 79 -15.16 -30.99 3.86
C THR A 79 -15.18 -29.61 3.22
N LEU A 80 -15.26 -28.57 4.05
CA LEU A 80 -15.09 -27.20 3.60
C LEU A 80 -13.66 -26.76 3.93
N ALA A 81 -12.90 -26.45 2.89
CA ALA A 81 -11.54 -25.96 3.00
C ALA A 81 -11.51 -24.49 2.56
N TRP A 82 -10.97 -23.62 3.41
CA TRP A 82 -10.72 -22.23 3.05
C TRP A 82 -9.33 -22.15 2.41
N SER A 83 -9.27 -22.02 1.09
CA SER A 83 -8.02 -22.07 0.31
C SER A 83 -7.15 -20.82 0.44
N ASP A 84 -7.76 -19.67 0.77
CA ASP A 84 -7.22 -18.37 0.34
C ASP A 84 -6.45 -17.57 1.38
N ALA A 85 -6.22 -18.11 2.57
CA ALA A 85 -5.20 -17.59 3.45
C ALA A 85 -4.46 -18.74 4.09
N HIS A 86 -3.16 -18.82 3.78
CA HIS A 86 -2.18 -19.51 4.59
C HIS A 86 -2.58 -19.36 6.06
N GLY A 87 -2.83 -20.46 6.78
CA GLY A 87 -3.43 -20.48 8.12
C GLY A 87 -2.75 -19.64 9.22
N ARG A 88 -1.78 -18.79 8.88
CA ARG A 88 -1.19 -17.73 9.69
C ARG A 88 -2.15 -16.59 10.03
N ASP A 89 -3.02 -16.18 9.10
CA ASP A 89 -3.90 -15.00 9.28
C ASP A 89 -5.37 -15.39 9.50
N ALA A 90 -5.63 -16.68 9.73
CA ALA A 90 -6.97 -17.18 9.97
C ALA A 90 -7.44 -16.73 11.35
N GLY A 91 -8.60 -16.06 11.41
CA GLY A 91 -9.17 -15.55 12.67
C GLY A 91 -8.69 -14.16 13.06
N SER A 92 -7.99 -13.46 12.16
CA SER A 92 -7.71 -12.03 12.28
C SER A 92 -8.26 -11.27 11.08
N VAL A 93 -8.42 -9.95 11.22
CA VAL A 93 -8.68 -9.07 10.08
C VAL A 93 -7.39 -8.95 9.26
N TYR A 94 -7.47 -9.17 7.95
CA TYR A 94 -6.30 -9.09 7.07
C TYR A 94 -6.64 -8.64 5.65
N PHE A 95 -5.63 -8.07 4.98
CA PHE A 95 -5.63 -7.80 3.55
C PHE A 95 -4.84 -8.87 2.80
N THR A 96 -5.30 -9.26 1.62
CA THR A 96 -4.49 -10.11 0.74
C THR A 96 -3.29 -9.34 0.19
N ARG A 97 -2.29 -10.06 -0.35
CA ARG A 97 -1.10 -9.44 -0.93
C ARG A 97 -1.43 -8.42 -2.03
N ASP A 98 -2.43 -8.70 -2.85
CA ASP A 98 -2.83 -7.80 -3.94
C ASP A 98 -3.61 -6.59 -3.40
N GLU A 99 -4.38 -6.76 -2.33
CA GLU A 99 -5.04 -5.66 -1.64
C GLU A 99 -4.03 -4.72 -0.97
N ILE A 100 -2.97 -5.27 -0.36
CA ILE A 100 -1.85 -4.49 0.20
C ILE A 100 -1.15 -3.69 -0.89
N ARG A 101 -0.79 -4.32 -2.01
CA ARG A 101 -0.16 -3.63 -3.15
C ARG A 101 -1.03 -2.49 -3.69
N LEU A 102 -2.34 -2.70 -3.73
CA LEU A 102 -3.29 -1.67 -4.16
C LEU A 102 -3.37 -0.50 -3.16
N LEU A 103 -3.35 -0.79 -1.85
CA LEU A 103 -3.28 0.25 -0.81
C LEU A 103 -1.98 1.05 -0.89
N GLU A 104 -0.85 0.39 -1.11
CA GLU A 104 0.45 1.02 -1.29
C GLU A 104 0.48 1.94 -2.52
N ASP A 105 -0.13 1.53 -3.63
CA ASP A 105 -0.23 2.35 -4.84
C ASP A 105 -1.16 3.56 -4.64
N LEU A 106 -2.30 3.36 -3.97
CA LEU A 106 -3.27 4.41 -3.64
C LEU A 106 -2.75 5.44 -2.64
N ALA A 107 -1.87 5.02 -1.73
CA ALA A 107 -1.17 5.94 -0.84
C ALA A 107 -0.20 6.86 -1.60
N GLY A 108 0.06 6.57 -2.88
CA GLY A 108 1.17 7.08 -3.66
C GLY A 108 2.45 6.38 -3.23
N ARG A 109 3.44 6.28 -4.12
CA ARG A 109 4.80 5.82 -3.74
C ARG A 109 5.18 6.54 -2.46
N LYS A 110 5.30 5.80 -1.36
CA LYS A 110 5.82 6.30 -0.08
C LYS A 110 7.01 7.18 -0.44
N ARG A 111 6.93 8.47 -0.11
CA ARG A 111 8.06 9.39 -0.27
C ARG A 111 9.17 8.86 0.61
N GLY A 112 10.01 8.00 0.05
CA GLY A 112 11.34 7.74 0.55
C GLY A 112 12.14 9.03 0.49
N ILE A 113 13.27 9.04 1.18
CA ILE A 113 14.25 10.10 1.06
C ILE A 113 14.59 10.21 -0.44
N TYR A 114 14.28 11.36 -1.03
CA TYR A 114 14.69 11.66 -2.40
C TYR A 114 15.67 12.83 -2.34
N SER A 115 16.78 12.71 -3.06
CA SER A 115 17.72 13.81 -3.22
C SER A 115 17.22 14.73 -4.32
N ALA A 116 16.96 16.00 -3.98
CA ALA A 116 16.76 17.05 -4.96
C ALA A 116 18.09 17.79 -5.16
N ALA A 117 18.54 17.95 -6.41
CA ALA A 117 19.66 18.83 -6.70
C ALA A 117 19.20 20.29 -6.46
N VAL A 118 19.84 20.98 -5.53
CA VAL A 118 19.60 22.40 -5.28
C VAL A 118 20.63 23.18 -6.08
N SER A 119 20.18 24.03 -7.01
CA SER A 119 21.03 25.00 -7.69
C SER A 119 20.77 26.40 -7.15
N ALA A 120 21.81 27.24 -7.09
CA ALA A 120 21.65 28.63 -6.71
C ALA A 120 20.86 29.40 -7.78
N TRP A 121 20.15 30.45 -7.38
CA TRP A 121 19.42 31.30 -8.31
C TRP A 121 20.36 31.86 -9.39
N GLY A 122 20.02 31.66 -10.66
CA GLY A 122 20.84 32.10 -11.80
C GLY A 122 21.93 31.12 -12.24
N THR A 123 22.05 29.95 -11.60
CA THR A 123 23.00 28.93 -12.07
C THR A 123 22.45 28.27 -13.34
N LYS A 124 23.11 28.51 -14.49
CA LYS A 124 22.91 27.66 -15.66
C LYS A 124 23.57 26.32 -15.37
N LEU A 125 22.75 25.33 -15.03
CA LEU A 125 23.24 23.96 -14.97
C LEU A 125 23.80 23.60 -16.36
N PRO A 126 25.03 23.08 -16.46
CA PRO A 126 25.52 22.55 -17.73
C PRO A 126 24.52 21.49 -18.22
N ALA A 127 24.29 21.45 -19.53
CA ALA A 127 23.51 20.38 -20.12
C ALA A 127 24.11 19.03 -19.67
N ARG A 128 23.27 18.01 -19.51
CA ARG A 128 23.71 16.67 -19.07
C ARG A 128 24.88 16.12 -19.91
N ASP A 129 24.97 16.58 -21.17
CA ASP A 129 25.96 16.16 -22.16
C ASP A 129 27.06 17.22 -22.40
N ALA A 130 27.11 18.28 -21.60
CA ALA A 130 28.17 19.28 -21.68
C ALA A 130 29.44 18.73 -21.03
N ALA A 131 30.17 17.90 -21.79
CA ALA A 131 31.50 17.47 -21.42
C ALA A 131 32.37 18.70 -21.08
N GLY A 132 32.91 18.73 -19.86
CA GLY A 132 33.98 19.69 -19.54
C GLY A 132 35.21 19.34 -20.36
N TYR A 133 35.98 20.34 -20.81
CA TYR A 133 37.25 20.12 -21.50
C TYR A 133 38.39 20.80 -20.73
N VAL A 134 39.56 20.17 -20.72
CA VAL A 134 40.79 20.71 -20.13
C VAL A 134 41.45 21.64 -21.15
N PRO A 135 41.92 22.84 -20.74
CA PRO A 135 42.72 23.68 -21.62
C PRO A 135 44.02 22.95 -21.99
N VAL A 136 44.25 22.80 -23.30
CA VAL A 136 45.46 22.16 -23.84
C VAL A 136 46.27 23.19 -24.62
N ASP A 137 47.59 23.17 -24.42
CA ASP A 137 48.53 24.11 -25.06
C ASP A 137 48.93 23.66 -26.48
N TYR A 138 48.54 22.45 -26.90
CA TYR A 138 48.71 22.02 -28.28
C TYR A 138 47.47 22.42 -29.08
N ASN A 139 47.68 22.99 -30.28
CA ASN A 139 46.63 23.49 -31.17
C ASN A 139 45.82 22.36 -31.86
N GLY A 140 45.47 21.32 -31.11
CA GLY A 140 44.73 20.14 -31.55
C GLY A 140 43.42 19.98 -30.79
N ASP A 141 42.87 18.77 -30.82
CA ASP A 141 41.55 18.51 -30.25
C ASP A 141 41.56 18.65 -28.71
N PRO A 142 40.52 19.29 -28.13
CA PRO A 142 40.44 19.53 -26.69
C PRO A 142 40.29 18.21 -25.93
N PHE A 143 41.01 18.08 -24.81
CA PHE A 143 40.99 16.87 -23.99
C PHE A 143 39.79 16.89 -23.03
N PRO A 144 38.92 15.86 -23.01
CA PRO A 144 37.76 15.84 -22.12
C PRO A 144 38.20 15.75 -20.65
N LEU A 145 37.57 16.55 -19.79
CA LEU A 145 37.82 16.62 -18.34
C LEU A 145 37.41 15.34 -17.61
N PHE A 146 36.45 14.58 -18.18
CA PHE A 146 36.04 13.27 -17.69
C PHE A 146 36.07 12.28 -18.86
N GLY A 147 36.75 11.15 -18.68
CA GLY A 147 36.95 10.15 -19.74
C GLY A 147 35.74 9.26 -20.03
N ASP A 148 34.65 9.39 -19.26
CA ASP A 148 33.46 8.53 -19.24
C ASP A 148 32.27 9.30 -18.60
N GLU A 149 31.04 9.04 -19.06
CA GLU A 149 29.77 9.54 -18.46
C GLU A 149 29.51 9.01 -17.04
N VAL A 150 30.20 7.96 -16.62
CA VAL A 150 29.89 7.18 -15.41
C VAL A 150 30.83 7.44 -14.24
N SER A 151 32.07 7.88 -14.44
CA SER A 151 33.05 7.97 -13.34
C SER A 151 33.85 9.28 -13.31
N PRO A 152 33.90 9.99 -12.16
CA PRO A 152 34.84 11.08 -11.93
C PRO A 152 36.26 10.59 -11.56
N TRP A 153 36.52 9.27 -11.58
CA TRP A 153 37.80 8.61 -11.31
C TRP A 153 37.91 7.28 -12.05
#